data_AF-A0A662CEY9-F1
#
_entry.id   AF-A0A662CEY9-F1
#
_cell.length_a   1.000
_cell.length_b   1.000
_cell.length_c   1.000
_cell.angle_alpha   90.00
_cell.angle_beta   90.00
_cell.angle_gamma   90.00
#
_symmetry.space_group_name_H-M   'P 1'
#
loop_
_entity.id
_entity.type
_entity.pdbx_description
1 polymer ?
#
loop_
_entity_poly.entity_id
_entity_poly.type
_entity_poly.pdbx_seq_one_letter_code
_entity_poly.pdbx_strand_id
1 'polypeptide(L)'
;MPELRMDPIKQRWVIIAVERARRPEDFQIPPEEKKLHACPFCYGNEDKTPPEVFAIRPSDSSPNTSGWRVRVTPNKYPALRVEGELAREGMGIFDRMSG
;
A
#
# COMPACT_ATOMS: atom_id res chain seq x y z
N MET A 1 -16.90 24.30 -19.01
CA MET A 1 -17.35 23.28 -19.99
C MET A 1 -16.78 21.92 -19.62
N PRO A 2 -17.63 20.91 -19.40
CA PRO A 2 -17.19 19.55 -19.16
C PRO A 2 -16.72 18.87 -20.45
N GLU A 3 -15.72 18.00 -20.36
CA GLU A 3 -15.16 17.26 -21.51
C GLU A 3 -14.78 15.82 -21.13
N LEU A 4 -14.61 14.99 -22.16
CA LEU A 4 -14.09 13.62 -22.04
C LEU A 4 -12.64 13.59 -22.52
N ARG A 5 -11.73 13.06 -21.70
CA ARG A 5 -10.32 12.83 -22.08
C ARG A 5 -10.00 11.34 -22.01
N MET A 6 -9.32 10.84 -23.04
CA MET A 6 -8.82 9.45 -23.06
C MET A 6 -7.50 9.37 -22.28
N ASP A 7 -7.43 8.46 -21.30
CA ASP A 7 -6.17 8.06 -20.65
C ASP A 7 -5.52 6.95 -21.50
N PRO A 8 -4.41 7.22 -22.21
CA PRO A 8 -3.77 6.22 -23.07
C PRO A 8 -3.06 5.10 -22.28
N ILE A 9 -2.79 5.30 -20.99
CA ILE A 9 -2.10 4.32 -20.14
C ILE A 9 -3.11 3.27 -19.65
N LYS A 10 -4.30 3.69 -19.24
CA LYS A 10 -5.36 2.80 -18.75
C LYS A 10 -6.45 2.49 -19.78
N GLN A 11 -6.35 3.07 -20.97
CA GLN A 11 -7.30 2.95 -22.08
C GLN A 11 -8.75 3.19 -21.64
N ARG A 12 -8.99 4.27 -20.87
CA ARG A 12 -10.33 4.62 -20.39
C ARG A 12 -10.62 6.11 -20.60
N TRP A 13 -11.89 6.42 -20.84
CA TRP A 13 -12.37 7.79 -20.86
C TRP A 13 -12.59 8.31 -19.45
N VAL A 14 -12.14 9.53 -19.19
CA VAL A 14 -12.31 10.24 -17.92
C VAL A 14 -13.10 11.51 -18.16
N ILE A 15 -14.06 11.79 -17.29
CA ILE A 15 -14.85 13.02 -17.31
C ILE A 15 -14.07 14.11 -16.57
N ILE A 16 -13.84 15.24 -17.23
CA ILE A 16 -13.28 16.44 -16.64
C ILE A 16 -14.40 17.47 -16.53
N ALA A 17 -14.81 17.82 -15.31
CA ALA A 17 -15.92 18.74 -15.05
C ALA A 17 -15.55 19.73 -13.94
N VAL A 18 -14.71 20.73 -14.26
CA VAL A 18 -14.12 21.69 -13.31
C VAL A 18 -15.18 22.41 -12.46
N GLU A 19 -16.35 22.71 -13.03
CA GLU A 19 -17.44 23.40 -12.33
C GLU A 19 -18.02 22.59 -11.16
N ARG A 20 -17.86 21.24 -11.15
CA ARG A 20 -18.27 20.40 -10.01
C ARG A 20 -17.42 20.64 -8.76
N ALA A 21 -16.18 21.13 -8.91
CA ALA A 21 -15.29 21.41 -7.79
C ALA A 21 -15.76 22.59 -6.90
N ARG A 22 -16.81 23.32 -7.29
CA ARG A 22 -17.40 24.40 -6.47
C ARG A 22 -18.44 23.92 -5.46
N ARG A 23 -18.71 22.60 -5.40
CA ARG A 23 -19.66 22.02 -4.45
C ARG A 23 -19.04 21.96 -3.05
N PRO A 24 -19.65 22.61 -2.03
CA PRO A 24 -19.07 22.70 -0.69
C PRO A 24 -18.84 21.35 0.00
N GLU A 25 -19.67 20.35 -0.30
CA GLU A 25 -19.58 19.01 0.31
C GLU A 25 -18.42 18.14 -0.19
N ASP A 26 -17.85 18.40 -1.38
CA ASP A 26 -16.91 17.47 -2.04
C ASP A 26 -15.46 17.54 -1.49
N PHE A 27 -15.15 18.50 -0.61
CA PHE A 27 -13.77 18.77 -0.15
C PHE A 27 -13.59 18.81 1.37
N GLN A 28 -14.59 18.40 2.15
CA GLN A 28 -14.41 18.28 3.60
C GLN A 28 -13.57 17.03 3.89
N ILE A 29 -12.28 17.23 4.15
CA ILE A 29 -11.43 16.20 4.74
C ILE A 29 -11.65 16.30 6.25
N PRO A 30 -12.39 15.37 6.88
CA PRO A 30 -12.49 15.37 8.33
C PRO A 30 -11.08 15.20 8.91
N PRO A 31 -10.69 15.99 9.92
CA PRO A 31 -9.41 15.78 10.57
C PRO A 31 -9.38 14.37 11.16
N GLU A 32 -8.44 13.55 10.71
CA GLU A 32 -8.19 12.26 11.35
C GLU A 32 -7.62 12.50 12.74
N GLU A 33 -8.36 12.07 13.76
CA GLU A 33 -7.79 11.93 15.10
C GLU A 33 -6.67 10.88 15.06
N LYS A 34 -5.43 11.34 15.25
CA LYS A 34 -4.29 10.44 15.41
C LYS A 34 -4.45 9.68 16.72
N LYS A 35 -5.08 8.52 16.67
CA LYS A 35 -5.06 7.56 17.78
C LYS A 35 -3.62 7.11 17.98
N LEU A 36 -3.02 7.49 19.12
CA LEU A 36 -1.70 7.03 19.55
C LEU A 36 -1.78 5.55 19.91
N HIS A 37 -1.82 4.69 18.91
CA HIS A 37 -1.55 3.27 19.08
C HIS A 37 -0.03 3.05 19.11
N ALA A 38 0.42 2.10 19.92
CA ALA A 38 1.82 1.67 19.91
C ALA A 38 2.21 1.28 18.48
N CYS A 39 3.09 2.07 17.87
CA CYS A 39 3.49 1.98 16.46
C CYS A 39 4.53 0.86 16.28
N PRO A 40 4.20 -0.29 15.64
CA PRO A 40 5.15 -1.38 15.44
C PRO A 40 6.31 -1.01 14.50
N PHE A 41 6.13 0.02 13.67
CA PHE A 41 7.13 0.45 12.69
C PHE A 41 8.11 1.49 13.23
N CYS A 42 7.86 2.02 14.43
CA CYS A 42 8.70 3.03 15.05
C CYS A 42 9.94 2.37 15.68
N TYR A 43 11.06 3.11 15.77
CA TYR A 43 12.31 2.60 16.36
C TYR A 43 12.10 2.00 17.76
N GLY A 44 12.83 0.92 18.05
CA GLY A 44 12.76 0.20 19.32
C GLY A 44 11.60 -0.79 19.41
N ASN A 45 10.77 -0.90 18.36
CA ASN A 45 9.68 -1.87 18.26
C ASN A 45 9.94 -2.89 17.13
N GLU A 46 11.19 -3.10 16.74
CA GLU A 46 11.56 -4.00 15.66
C GLU A 46 11.09 -5.45 15.91
N ASP A 47 10.98 -5.85 17.17
CA ASP A 47 10.43 -7.12 17.65
C ASP A 47 8.93 -7.31 17.36
N LYS A 48 8.20 -6.22 17.10
CA LYS A 48 6.76 -6.25 16.78
C LYS A 48 6.47 -6.42 15.29
N THR A 49 7.52 -6.43 14.46
CA THR A 49 7.45 -6.65 13.01
C THR A 49 8.03 -8.02 12.64
N PRO A 50 7.58 -8.65 11.54
CA PRO A 50 8.31 -9.78 10.97
C PRO A 50 9.77 -9.40 10.67
N PRO A 51 10.71 -10.36 10.70
CA PRO A 51 12.11 -10.08 10.45
C PRO A 51 12.32 -9.34 9.12
N GLU A 52 13.18 -8.33 9.14
CA GLU A 52 13.51 -7.58 7.94
C GLU A 52 14.19 -8.50 6.90
N VAL A 53 13.82 -8.29 5.62
CA VAL A 53 14.49 -8.93 4.48
C VAL A 53 15.59 -8.04 3.90
N PHE A 54 15.53 -6.74 4.19
CA PHE A 54 16.53 -5.75 3.77
C PHE A 54 16.43 -4.51 4.66
N ALA A 55 17.55 -3.82 4.87
CA ALA A 55 17.57 -2.53 5.55
C ALA A 55 18.71 -1.66 5.04
N ILE A 56 18.44 -0.35 4.92
CA ILE A 56 19.46 0.66 4.70
C ILE A 56 19.85 1.19 6.08
N ARG A 57 21.08 0.93 6.51
CA ARG A 57 21.55 1.26 7.85
C ARG A 57 23.06 1.60 7.85
N PRO A 58 23.57 2.36 8.83
CA PRO A 58 25.01 2.50 9.05
C PRO A 58 25.64 1.15 9.42
N SER A 59 26.94 0.99 9.14
CA SER A 59 27.70 -0.27 9.20
C SER A 59 27.78 -0.91 10.60
N ASP A 60 27.50 -0.14 11.65
CA ASP A 60 27.60 -0.52 13.07
C ASP A 60 26.28 -1.02 13.69
N SER A 61 25.17 -0.97 12.94
CA SER A 61 23.86 -1.42 13.44
C SER A 61 23.52 -2.84 12.99
N SER A 62 22.83 -3.59 13.85
CA SER A 62 22.47 -4.99 13.59
C SER A 62 21.07 -5.14 12.97
N PRO A 63 20.81 -6.20 12.19
CA PRO A 63 19.47 -6.48 11.68
C PRO A 63 18.42 -6.54 12.79
N ASN A 64 17.20 -6.08 12.53
CA ASN A 64 16.09 -6.05 13.50
C ASN A 64 16.40 -5.27 14.79
N THR A 65 17.34 -4.33 14.76
CA THR A 65 17.57 -3.35 15.84
C THR A 65 17.41 -1.94 15.31
N SER A 66 17.25 -0.96 16.20
CA SER A 66 17.27 0.46 15.87
C SER A 66 18.55 0.90 15.14
N GLY A 67 18.49 2.06 14.47
CA GLY A 67 19.63 2.66 13.75
C GLY A 67 19.54 2.55 12.22
N TRP A 68 18.52 1.88 11.69
CA TRP A 68 18.20 1.85 10.27
C TRP A 68 17.65 3.21 9.78
N ARG A 69 17.83 3.56 8.51
CA ARG A 69 17.09 4.66 7.85
C ARG A 69 15.78 4.18 7.24
N VAL A 70 15.80 2.96 6.66
CA VAL A 70 14.64 2.28 6.10
C VAL A 70 14.77 0.77 6.35
N ARG A 71 13.66 0.11 6.69
CA ARG A 71 13.54 -1.36 6.71
C ARG A 71 12.51 -1.83 5.69
N VAL A 72 12.78 -2.98 5.08
CA VAL A 72 11.82 -3.76 4.30
C VAL A 72 11.48 -5.00 5.12
N THR A 73 10.24 -5.10 5.55
CA THR A 73 9.73 -6.22 6.35
C THR A 73 8.56 -6.86 5.62
N PRO A 74 8.40 -8.20 5.66
CA PRO A 74 7.18 -8.84 5.17
C PRO A 74 5.94 -8.25 5.83
N ASN A 75 4.85 -8.14 5.08
CA ASN A 75 3.57 -7.79 5.68
C ASN A 75 3.10 -8.94 6.57
N LYS A 76 2.77 -8.66 7.84
CA LYS A 76 2.26 -9.66 8.79
C LYS A 76 0.90 -10.24 8.39
N TYR A 77 0.11 -9.47 7.64
CA TYR A 77 -1.19 -9.85 7.10
C TYR A 77 -1.19 -9.60 5.58
N PRO A 78 -0.43 -10.40 4.82
CA PRO A 78 -0.26 -10.16 3.41
C PRO A 78 -1.54 -10.50 2.65
N ALA A 79 -1.88 -9.71 1.63
CA ALA A 79 -2.98 -10.05 0.72
C ALA A 79 -2.65 -11.28 -0.14
N LEU A 80 -1.35 -11.45 -0.44
CA LEU A 80 -0.78 -12.52 -1.25
C LEU A 80 0.54 -12.99 -0.62
N ARG A 81 0.81 -14.29 -0.64
CA ARG A 81 2.05 -14.88 -0.11
C ARG A 81 3.05 -15.10 -1.24
N VAL A 82 4.32 -14.91 -0.91
CA VAL A 82 5.41 -15.23 -1.84
C VAL A 82 5.69 -16.73 -1.86
N GLU A 83 5.32 -17.42 -0.79
CA GLU A 83 5.40 -18.87 -0.65
C GLU A 83 4.17 -19.55 -1.27
N GLY A 84 4.40 -20.40 -2.26
CA GLY A 84 3.37 -21.19 -2.93
C GLY A 84 3.56 -21.22 -4.45
N GLU A 85 2.82 -22.10 -5.11
CA GLU A 85 2.77 -22.12 -6.57
C GLU A 85 1.61 -21.27 -7.09
N LEU A 86 1.84 -20.53 -8.18
CA LEU A 86 0.79 -19.86 -8.93
C LEU A 86 -0.01 -20.92 -9.69
N ALA A 87 -1.12 -21.34 -9.11
CA ALA A 87 -2.03 -22.32 -9.66
C ALA A 87 -3.20 -21.58 -10.31
N ARG A 88 -3.27 -21.63 -11.64
CA ARG A 88 -4.40 -21.12 -12.42
C ARG A 88 -5.35 -22.26 -12.77
N GLU A 89 -6.64 -22.06 -12.51
CA GLU A 89 -7.69 -23.05 -12.77
C GLU A 89 -8.87 -22.37 -13.48
N GLY A 90 -9.36 -23.00 -14.55
CA GLY A 90 -10.57 -22.55 -15.24
C GLY A 90 -11.83 -23.01 -14.50
N MET A 91 -12.72 -22.07 -14.18
CA MET A 91 -14.06 -22.30 -13.65
C MET A 91 -15.11 -21.85 -14.66
N GLY A 92 -15.41 -22.73 -15.62
CA GLY A 92 -16.33 -22.43 -16.73
C GLY A 92 -15.79 -21.31 -17.62
N ILE A 93 -16.45 -20.15 -17.60
CA ILE A 93 -16.03 -18.94 -18.33
C ILE A 93 -15.05 -18.04 -17.55
N PHE A 94 -14.74 -18.41 -16.30
CA PHE A 94 -13.88 -17.63 -15.41
C PHE A 94 -12.54 -18.33 -15.16
N ASP A 95 -11.54 -17.55 -14.76
CA ASP A 95 -10.26 -18.06 -14.27
C ASP A 95 -10.10 -17.74 -12.78
N ARG A 96 -9.57 -18.70 -12.02
CA ARG A 96 -9.11 -18.53 -10.64
C ARG A 96 -7.60 -18.70 -10.60
N MET A 97 -6.91 -17.88 -9.80
CA MET A 97 -5.48 -18.03 -9.54
C MET A 97 -5.21 -17.97 -8.04
N SER A 98 -4.33 -18.83 -7.54
CA SER A 98 -3.79 -18.68 -6.19
C SER A 98 -2.91 -17.44 -6.09
N GLY A 99 -2.80 -16.90 -4.89
CA GLY A 99 -1.86 -15.85 -4.56
C GLY A 99 -1.61 -15.82 -3.07
#